data_AF-A0A7C9LBA6-F1
#
_entry.id   AF-A0A7C9LBA6-F1
#
_cell.length_a   1.000
_cell.length_b   1.000
_cell.length_c   1.000
_cell.angle_alpha   90.00
_cell.angle_beta   90.00
_cell.angle_gamma   90.00
#
_symmetry.space_group_name_H-M   'P 1'
#
loop_
_entity.id
_entity.type
_entity.pdbx_description
1 polymer ?
#
loop_
_entity_poly.entity_id
_entity_poly.type
_entity_poly.pdbx_seq_one_letter_code
_entity_poly.pdbx_strand_id
1 'polypeptide(L)'
;MSDILDMLRDFTHFTQKIERDMYETAKRIQLPDEIDIYNFFEQWGGRAECRMYDYSMTLCSIEDYVRFYDDAINIRYHIGKAKYYALRFNGRGVFLVSEKHYNELKAYK
;
A
#
# COMPACT_ATOMS: atom_id res chain seq x y z
N MET A 1 -1.05 22.91 -43.03
CA MET A 1 -0.24 21.71 -42.67
C MET A 1 0.63 21.94 -41.43
N SER A 2 1.11 23.17 -41.16
CA SER A 2 1.83 23.49 -39.91
C SER A 2 0.98 23.23 -38.66
N ASP A 3 -0.25 23.76 -38.62
CA ASP A 3 -1.10 23.73 -37.41
C ASP A 3 -1.41 22.34 -36.87
N ILE A 4 -1.52 21.33 -37.74
CA ILE A 4 -1.78 19.94 -37.32
C ILE A 4 -0.52 19.32 -36.72
N LEU A 5 0.65 19.60 -37.29
CA LEU A 5 1.93 19.11 -36.78
C LEU A 5 2.30 19.77 -35.45
N ASP A 6 1.99 21.06 -35.30
CA ASP A 6 2.19 21.81 -34.06
C ASP A 6 1.26 21.29 -32.95
N MET A 7 -0.02 21.04 -33.26
CA MET A 7 -0.97 20.47 -32.30
C MET A 7 -0.57 19.05 -31.84
N LEU A 8 -0.04 18.22 -32.74
CA LEU A 8 0.48 16.89 -32.39
C LEU A 8 1.74 16.96 -31.51
N ARG A 9 2.59 17.98 -31.74
CA ARG A 9 3.78 18.24 -30.93
C ARG A 9 3.40 18.67 -29.52
N ASP A 10 2.45 19.59 -29.39
CA ASP A 10 1.94 20.05 -28.09
C ASP A 10 1.29 18.92 -27.29
N PHE A 11 0.53 18.07 -27.97
CA PHE A 11 -0.08 16.89 -27.35
C PHE A 11 0.99 15.91 -26.83
N THR A 12 2.05 15.68 -27.60
CA THR A 12 3.17 14.82 -27.20
C THR A 12 3.92 15.40 -26.00
N HIS A 13 4.15 16.71 -25.96
CA HIS A 13 4.77 17.35 -24.81
C HIS A 13 3.90 17.30 -23.55
N PHE A 14 2.58 17.44 -23.73
CA PHE A 14 1.62 17.32 -22.64
C PHE A 14 1.61 15.91 -22.03
N THR A 15 1.56 14.86 -22.86
CA THR A 15 1.59 13.47 -22.36
C THR A 15 2.92 13.14 -21.67
N GLN A 16 4.06 13.55 -22.23
CA GLN A 16 5.37 13.38 -21.59
C GLN A 16 5.46 14.09 -20.23
N LYS A 17 4.85 15.26 -20.10
CA LYS A 17 4.79 15.99 -18.83
C LYS A 17 3.95 15.23 -17.80
N ILE A 18 2.78 14.72 -18.18
CA ILE A 18 1.95 13.89 -17.30
C ILE A 18 2.70 12.64 -16.84
N GLU A 19 3.33 11.92 -17.77
CA GLU A 19 4.10 10.72 -17.43
C GLU A 19 5.23 11.02 -16.46
N ARG A 20 5.96 12.12 -16.68
CA ARG A 20 7.02 12.57 -15.78
C ARG A 20 6.50 12.97 -14.41
N ASP A 21 5.40 13.73 -14.36
CA ASP A 21 4.80 14.17 -13.10
C ASP A 21 4.22 12.99 -12.31
N MET A 22 3.62 12.00 -12.99
CA MET A 22 3.18 10.75 -12.39
C MET A 22 4.35 9.91 -11.88
N TYR A 23 5.44 9.81 -12.65
CA TYR A 23 6.64 9.10 -12.24
C TYR A 23 7.30 9.76 -11.02
N GLU A 24 7.43 11.09 -11.02
CA GLU A 24 7.95 11.84 -9.88
C GLU A 24 7.02 11.76 -8.66
N THR A 25 5.71 11.76 -8.86
CA THR A 25 4.72 11.56 -7.78
C THR A 25 4.84 10.16 -7.20
N ALA A 26 4.87 9.12 -8.04
CA ALA A 26 5.05 7.74 -7.59
C ALA A 26 6.40 7.52 -6.88
N LYS A 27 7.45 8.23 -7.31
CA LYS A 27 8.77 8.22 -6.66
C LYS A 27 8.78 8.97 -5.33
N ARG A 28 7.89 9.96 -5.15
CA ARG A 28 7.75 10.76 -3.94
C ARG A 28 6.78 10.16 -2.92
N ILE A 29 5.86 9.29 -3.34
CA ILE A 29 5.01 8.52 -2.41
C ILE A 29 5.90 7.46 -1.74
N GLN A 30 6.66 7.90 -0.73
CA GLN A 30 7.26 6.98 0.21
C GLN A 30 6.13 6.37 1.02
N LEU A 31 6.01 5.04 0.93
CA LEU A 31 5.08 4.30 1.76
C LEU A 31 5.50 4.42 3.24
N PRO A 32 4.54 4.49 4.17
CA PRO A 32 4.83 4.69 5.58
C PRO A 32 5.53 3.47 6.17
N ASP A 33 6.51 3.70 7.06
CA ASP A 33 7.19 2.63 7.78
C ASP A 33 6.34 2.04 8.91
N GLU A 34 5.43 2.83 9.48
CA GLU A 34 4.44 2.42 10.48
C GLU A 34 3.09 3.01 10.09
N ILE A 35 2.03 2.19 10.12
CA ILE A 35 0.68 2.60 9.73
C ILE A 35 -0.37 1.83 10.53
N ASP A 36 -1.43 2.50 10.97
CA ASP A 36 -2.56 1.83 11.61
C ASP A 36 -3.45 1.13 10.58
N ILE A 37 -4.28 0.19 11.06
CA ILE A 37 -5.09 -0.65 10.17
C ILE A 37 -6.14 0.15 9.39
N TYR A 38 -6.66 1.23 9.95
CA TYR A 38 -7.68 2.05 9.29
C TYR A 38 -7.06 2.79 8.10
N ASN A 39 -5.97 3.53 8.32
CA ASN A 39 -5.28 4.24 7.27
C ASN A 39 -4.68 3.27 6.23
N PHE A 40 -4.27 2.07 6.63
CA PHE A 40 -3.80 1.04 5.70
C PHE A 40 -4.83 0.74 4.61
N PHE A 41 -6.10 0.53 4.97
CA PHE A 41 -7.16 0.30 3.98
C PHE A 41 -7.60 1.60 3.31
N GLU A 42 -7.97 2.61 4.09
CA GLU A 42 -8.69 3.79 3.58
C GLU A 42 -7.79 4.76 2.79
N GLN A 43 -6.55 4.98 3.24
CA GLN A 43 -5.67 5.98 2.64
C GLN A 43 -4.66 5.36 1.68
N TRP A 44 -4.18 4.15 1.97
CA TRP A 44 -3.05 3.55 1.25
C TRP A 44 -3.43 2.38 0.35
N GLY A 45 -4.72 2.02 0.26
CA GLY A 45 -5.20 0.95 -0.61
C GLY A 45 -4.63 -0.42 -0.26
N GLY A 46 -4.37 -0.63 1.03
CA GLY A 46 -3.83 -1.85 1.58
C GLY A 46 -4.74 -3.05 1.35
N ARG A 47 -4.12 -4.21 1.25
CA ARG A 47 -4.81 -5.50 1.05
C ARG A 47 -4.32 -6.51 2.07
N ALA A 48 -5.27 -7.21 2.67
CA ALA A 48 -5.00 -8.28 3.62
C ALA A 48 -5.40 -9.62 3.00
N GLU A 49 -4.40 -10.43 2.64
CA GLU A 49 -4.61 -11.81 2.21
C GLU A 49 -4.76 -12.71 3.43
N CYS A 50 -5.98 -13.18 3.66
CA CYS A 50 -6.36 -14.01 4.78
C CYS A 50 -6.42 -15.48 4.35
N ARG A 51 -5.74 -16.34 5.09
CA ARG A 51 -5.90 -17.79 5.01
C ARG A 51 -6.90 -18.21 6.08
N MET A 52 -8.06 -18.71 5.64
CA MET A 52 -9.07 -19.33 6.50
C MET A 52 -8.78 -20.83 6.60
N TYR A 53 -9.58 -21.55 7.40
CA TYR A 53 -9.50 -23.01 7.50
C TYR A 53 -9.71 -23.71 6.14
N ASP A 54 -10.75 -23.31 5.41
CA ASP A 54 -11.18 -24.04 4.21
C ASP A 54 -10.90 -23.29 2.89
N TYR A 55 -10.55 -22.00 2.95
CA TYR A 55 -10.35 -21.17 1.76
C TYR A 55 -9.40 -20.00 2.04
N SER A 56 -9.10 -19.22 1.00
CA SER A 56 -8.36 -17.96 1.11
C SER A 56 -9.22 -16.81 0.59
N MET A 57 -9.08 -15.64 1.20
CA MET A 57 -9.83 -14.44 0.88
C MET A 57 -8.92 -13.22 0.95
N THR A 58 -9.19 -12.21 0.11
CA THR A 58 -8.52 -10.92 0.18
C THR A 58 -9.50 -9.89 0.74
N LEU A 59 -9.13 -9.24 1.83
CA LEU A 59 -9.87 -8.13 2.41
C LEU A 59 -9.27 -6.83 1.88
N CYS A 60 -10.13 -5.94 1.40
CA CYS A 60 -9.75 -4.66 0.79
C CYS A 60 -10.40 -3.46 1.51
N SER A 61 -11.07 -3.69 2.63
CA SER A 61 -11.77 -2.66 3.41
C SER A 61 -11.60 -2.93 4.91
N ILE A 62 -11.74 -1.88 5.71
CA ILE A 62 -11.74 -2.00 7.17
C ILE A 62 -12.95 -2.79 7.68
N GLU A 63 -14.10 -2.67 7.02
CA GLU A 63 -15.34 -3.38 7.40
C GLU A 63 -15.17 -4.90 7.26
N ASP A 64 -14.64 -5.35 6.12
CA ASP A 64 -14.35 -6.77 5.90
C ASP A 64 -13.27 -7.26 6.86
N TYR A 65 -12.24 -6.44 7.11
CA TYR A 65 -11.21 -6.75 8.09
C TYR A 65 -11.79 -7.02 9.47
N VAL A 66 -12.60 -6.10 10.01
CA VAL A 66 -13.23 -6.27 11.32
C VAL A 66 -14.13 -7.51 11.36
N ARG A 67 -14.82 -7.81 10.26
CA ARG A 67 -15.74 -8.94 10.18
C ARG A 67 -15.03 -10.31 10.18
N PHE A 68 -13.88 -10.42 9.52
CA PHE A 68 -13.23 -11.71 9.26
C PHE A 68 -11.87 -11.89 9.94
N TYR A 69 -11.35 -10.88 10.63
CA TYR A 69 -10.03 -10.93 11.26
C TYR A 69 -9.87 -12.10 12.23
N ASP A 70 -10.86 -12.32 13.09
CA ASP A 70 -10.80 -13.37 14.13
C ASP A 70 -10.91 -14.79 13.54
N ASP A 71 -11.45 -14.93 12.33
CA ASP A 71 -11.58 -16.22 11.61
C ASP A 71 -10.31 -16.59 10.84
N ALA A 72 -9.40 -15.63 10.62
CA ALA A 72 -8.21 -15.82 9.82
C ALA A 72 -7.10 -16.51 10.61
N ILE A 73 -6.63 -17.65 10.10
CA ILE A 73 -5.47 -18.39 10.65
C ILE A 73 -4.18 -17.60 10.43
N ASN A 74 -4.10 -16.92 9.29
CA ASN A 74 -2.95 -16.11 8.92
C ASN A 74 -3.39 -14.95 8.05
N ILE A 75 -2.74 -13.80 8.23
CA ILE A 75 -2.98 -12.62 7.42
C ILE A 75 -1.64 -12.07 6.92
N ARG A 76 -1.57 -11.83 5.60
CA ARG A 76 -0.46 -11.14 4.95
C ARG A 76 -0.90 -9.78 4.45
N TYR A 77 -0.23 -8.73 4.93
CA TYR A 77 -0.56 -7.34 4.62
C TYR A 77 0.36 -6.80 3.54
N HIS A 78 -0.20 -6.14 2.53
CA HIS A 78 0.57 -5.47 1.50
C HIS A 78 -0.09 -4.21 0.94
N ILE A 79 0.75 -3.24 0.54
CA ILE A 79 0.36 -2.09 -0.28
C ILE A 79 1.11 -2.23 -1.61
N GLY A 80 0.39 -2.52 -2.68
CA GLY A 80 1.00 -2.92 -3.95
C GLY A 80 1.92 -4.14 -3.76
N LYS A 81 3.22 -3.98 -3.98
CA LYS A 81 4.23 -5.03 -3.77
C LYS A 81 4.94 -4.95 -2.41
N ALA A 82 4.72 -3.88 -1.65
CA ALA A 82 5.37 -3.67 -0.36
C ALA A 82 4.67 -4.49 0.73
N LYS A 83 5.44 -5.24 1.51
CA LYS A 83 4.93 -6.09 2.59
C LYS A 83 4.95 -5.35 3.92
N TYR A 84 3.94 -5.66 4.73
CA TYR A 84 3.77 -5.13 6.06
C TYR A 84 3.56 -6.24 7.09
N TYR A 85 3.98 -5.98 8.32
CA TYR A 85 3.92 -6.91 9.44
C TYR A 85 3.18 -6.28 10.61
N ALA A 86 2.17 -6.98 11.13
CA ALA A 86 1.48 -6.57 12.34
C ALA A 86 2.40 -6.74 13.56
N LEU A 87 2.67 -5.65 14.26
CA LEU A 87 3.45 -5.62 15.49
C LEU A 87 2.66 -4.94 16.60
N ARG A 88 2.70 -5.52 17.80
CA ARG A 88 2.16 -4.91 19.01
C ARG A 88 3.25 -4.07 19.67
N PHE A 89 2.98 -2.78 19.79
CA PHE A 89 3.81 -1.82 20.52
C PHE A 89 3.18 -1.56 21.89
N ASN A 90 3.97 -1.77 22.95
CA ASN A 90 3.51 -1.56 24.32
C ASN A 90 3.00 -0.12 24.51
N GLY A 91 1.74 0.02 24.95
CA GLY A 91 1.11 1.31 25.21
C GLY A 91 0.58 2.07 23.98
N ARG A 92 0.83 1.58 22.74
CA ARG A 92 0.36 2.24 21.50
C ARG A 92 -0.65 1.39 20.71
N GLY A 93 -0.63 0.07 20.88
CA GLY A 93 -1.54 -0.85 20.18
C GLY A 93 -0.84 -1.65 19.09
N VAL A 94 -1.61 -2.11 18.10
CA VAL A 94 -1.10 -2.89 16.96
C VAL A 94 -0.98 -1.98 15.74
N PHE A 95 0.19 -1.98 15.12
CA PHE A 95 0.47 -1.26 13.88
C PHE A 95 1.02 -2.21 12.84
N LEU A 96 0.80 -1.86 11.57
CA LEU A 96 1.45 -2.49 10.44
C LEU A 96 2.78 -1.77 10.19
N VAL A 97 3.84 -2.54 10.07
CA VAL A 97 5.21 -2.04 9.93
C VAL A 97 5.82 -2.54 8.62
N SER A 98 6.48 -1.67 7.88
CA SER A 98 7.14 -2.01 6.61
C SER A 98 8.15 -3.15 6.81
N GLU A 99 8.36 -4.01 5.81
CA GLU A 99 9.36 -5.09 5.88
C GLU A 99 10.76 -4.56 6.26
N LYS A 100 11.14 -3.38 5.74
CA LYS A 100 12.39 -2.70 6.09
C LYS A 100 12.45 -2.39 7.59
N HIS A 101 11.46 -1.64 8.11
CA HIS A 101 11.46 -1.22 9.51
C HIS A 101 11.30 -2.42 10.47
N TYR A 102 10.53 -3.44 10.08
CA TYR A 102 10.42 -4.68 10.81
C TYR A 102 11.78 -5.39 10.99
N ASN A 103 12.58 -5.45 9.92
CA ASN A 103 13.91 -6.06 9.96
C ASN A 103 14.90 -5.24 10.81
N GLU A 104 14.81 -3.91 10.76
CA GLU A 104 15.58 -3.03 11.66
C GLU A 104 15.24 -3.33 13.12
N LEU A 105 13.95 -3.33 13.48
CA LEU A 105 13.48 -3.64 14.84
C LEU A 105 13.89 -5.04 15.31
N LYS A 106 13.93 -6.02 14.41
CA LYS A 106 14.41 -7.37 14.69
C LYS A 106 15.92 -7.42 14.98
N ALA A 107 16.71 -6.58 14.32
CA ALA A 107 18.16 -6.54 14.52
C ALA A 107 18.55 -5.89 15.86
N TYR A 108 17.68 -5.06 16.44
CA TYR A 108 17.87 -4.44 17.75
C TYR A 108 17.32 -5.25 18.93
N LYS A 109 16.71 -6.41 18.67
CA LYS A 109 16.26 -7.38 19.69
C LYS A 109 17.32 -8.43 19.94
#